data_AF-A0A7S2JLZ0-F1
#
_entry.id   AF-A0A7S2JLZ0-F1
#
_cell.length_a   1.000
_cell.length_b   1.000
_cell.length_c   1.000
_cell.angle_alpha   90.00
_cell.angle_beta   90.00
_cell.angle_gamma   90.00
#
_symmetry.space_group_name_H-M   'P 1'
#
loop_
_entity.id
_entity.type
_entity.pdbx_description
1 polymer ?
#
loop_
_entity_poly.entity_id
_entity_poly.type
_entity_poly.pdbx_seq_one_letter_code
_entity_poly.pdbx_strand_id
1 'polypeptide(L)'
;PRILEILQKVHAKFFAEVDRFKLREKSPRNSENASRKHERRKISVDVKNVLQKVRAEILAGVHCVFSGIFPTNVPPQSTDIWRLAEAFGAVCQNELVHKVT
;
A
#
# COMPACT_ATOMS: atom_id res chain seq x y z
N PRO A 1 -23.38 -0.07 5.23
CA PRO A 1 -22.90 0.71 4.06
C PRO A 1 -21.42 0.39 3.78
N ARG A 2 -21.08 0.07 2.52
CA ARG A 2 -19.76 -0.48 2.11
C ARG A 2 -18.55 0.35 2.56
N ILE A 3 -18.69 1.67 2.62
CA ILE A 3 -17.62 2.58 3.07
C ILE A 3 -17.26 2.33 4.54
N LEU A 4 -18.24 2.08 5.41
CA LEU A 4 -18.00 1.86 6.83
C LEU A 4 -17.18 0.59 7.07
N GLU A 5 -17.49 -0.49 6.35
CA GLU A 5 -16.75 -1.77 6.42
C GLU A 5 -15.29 -1.59 6.02
N ILE A 6 -15.04 -0.81 4.95
CA ILE A 6 -13.68 -0.50 4.49
C ILE A 6 -12.94 0.29 5.56
N LEU A 7 -13.56 1.32 6.14
CA LEU A 7 -12.93 2.13 7.19
C LEU A 7 -12.62 1.30 8.44
N GLN A 8 -13.52 0.39 8.84
CA GLN A 8 -13.29 -0.55 9.94
C GLN A 8 -12.12 -1.50 9.65
N LYS A 9 -12.04 -2.04 8.42
CA LYS A 9 -10.93 -2.91 7.99
C LYS A 9 -9.59 -2.16 8.02
N VAL A 10 -9.54 -0.92 7.52
CA VAL A 10 -8.35 -0.08 7.55
C VAL A 10 -7.92 0.21 8.99
N HIS A 11 -8.88 0.59 9.85
CA HIS A 11 -8.65 0.84 11.26
C HIS A 11 -8.04 -0.38 11.97
N ALA A 12 -8.64 -1.56 11.80
CA ALA A 12 -8.15 -2.80 12.40
C ALA A 12 -6.70 -3.11 11.99
N LYS A 13 -6.37 -2.99 10.70
CA LYS A 13 -4.99 -3.22 10.22
C LYS A 13 -4.01 -2.18 10.72
N PHE A 14 -4.41 -0.91 10.78
CA PHE A 14 -3.55 0.17 11.26
C PHE A 14 -3.15 -0.06 12.72
N PHE A 15 -4.11 -0.29 13.60
CA PHE A 15 -3.83 -0.48 15.02
C PHE A 15 -3.09 -1.79 15.30
N ALA A 16 -3.37 -2.87 14.56
CA ALA A 16 -2.58 -4.09 14.65
C ALA A 16 -1.10 -3.87 14.31
N GLU A 17 -0.80 -3.05 13.30
CA GLU A 17 0.57 -2.70 12.93
C GLU A 17 1.22 -1.80 14.01
N VAL A 18 0.49 -0.79 14.50
CA VAL A 18 0.94 0.08 15.60
C VAL A 18 1.28 -0.72 16.85
N ASP A 19 0.45 -1.69 17.24
CA ASP A 19 0.68 -2.51 18.42
C ASP A 19 1.90 -3.42 18.25
N ARG A 20 2.13 -3.96 17.05
CA ARG A 20 3.37 -4.69 16.70
C ARG A 20 4.61 -3.82 16.85
N PHE A 21 4.56 -2.56 16.41
CA PHE A 21 5.68 -1.62 16.57
C PHE A 21 5.97 -1.33 18.05
N LYS A 22 4.94 -1.07 18.86
CA LYS A 22 5.09 -0.84 20.31
C LYS A 22 5.68 -2.06 21.03
N LEU A 23 5.30 -3.28 20.64
CA LEU A 23 5.86 -4.50 21.22
C LEU A 23 7.36 -4.63 20.90
N ARG A 24 7.76 -4.31 19.68
CA ARG A 24 9.15 -4.36 19.23
C ARG A 24 10.04 -3.35 19.96
N GLU A 25 9.51 -2.19 20.34
CA GLU A 25 10.24 -1.20 21.13
C GLU A 25 10.45 -1.60 22.60
N LYS A 26 9.53 -2.39 23.18
CA LYS A 26 9.62 -2.85 24.58
C LYS A 26 10.65 -3.98 24.81
N SER A 27 11.27 -4.52 23.76
CA SER A 27 12.38 -5.48 23.94
C SER A 27 13.58 -4.78 24.59
N PRO A 28 14.10 -5.28 25.72
CA PRO A 28 15.18 -4.61 26.44
C PRO A 28 16.46 -4.69 25.61
N ARG A 29 16.84 -3.58 24.98
CA ARG A 29 18.20 -3.42 24.46
C ARG A 29 19.06 -2.92 25.61
N ASN A 30 19.90 -3.79 26.17
CA ASN A 30 21.07 -3.36 26.95
C ASN A 30 21.84 -2.32 26.14
N SER A 31 21.83 -1.06 26.56
CA SER A 31 22.72 -0.01 26.05
C SER A 31 22.53 1.28 26.83
N GLU A 32 23.44 1.55 27.77
CA GLU A 32 23.54 2.71 28.68
C GLU A 32 23.72 4.09 27.98
N ASN A 33 23.34 4.23 26.71
CA ASN A 33 23.48 5.46 25.92
C ASN A 33 22.14 5.93 25.31
N ALA A 34 21.03 5.80 26.06
CA ALA A 34 19.66 5.95 25.56
C ALA A 34 19.12 7.40 25.48
N SER A 35 19.68 8.35 26.23
CA SER A 35 18.98 9.62 26.51
C SER A 35 18.98 10.65 25.38
N ARG A 36 19.86 10.56 24.37
CA ARG A 36 19.89 11.50 23.22
C ARG A 36 19.34 10.94 21.91
N LYS A 37 18.98 9.66 21.87
CA LYS A 37 18.54 8.97 20.64
C LYS A 37 17.04 8.63 20.61
N HIS A 38 16.39 8.68 21.77
CA HIS A 38 14.99 8.27 21.95
C HIS A 38 13.97 9.20 21.27
N GLU A 39 14.25 10.50 21.18
CA GLU A 39 13.33 11.48 20.60
C GLU A 39 13.24 11.41 19.06
N ARG A 40 14.23 10.79 18.40
CA ARG A 40 14.29 10.66 16.93
C ARG A 40 13.63 9.40 16.37
N ARG A 41 13.02 8.56 17.20
CA ARG A 41 12.33 7.34 16.74
C ARG A 41 10.85 7.34 17.08
N LYS A 42 10.17 8.46 16.85
CA LYS A 42 8.71 8.39 16.66
C LYS A 42 8.45 7.73 15.31
N ILE A 43 8.52 6.40 15.25
CA ILE A 43 8.06 5.63 14.08
C ILE A 43 6.54 5.77 14.08
N SER A 44 6.04 6.86 13.50
CA SER A 44 4.61 6.99 13.24
C SER A 44 4.28 6.04 12.11
N VAL A 45 3.53 4.98 12.41
CA VAL A 45 2.86 4.21 11.35
C VAL A 45 2.00 5.21 10.57
N ASP A 46 2.31 5.42 9.30
CA ASP A 46 1.54 6.33 8.45
C ASP A 46 0.29 5.59 7.93
N VAL A 47 -0.88 6.15 8.22
CA VAL A 47 -2.17 5.64 7.75
C VAL A 47 -2.18 5.53 6.22
N LYS A 48 -1.49 6.42 5.50
CA LYS A 48 -1.39 6.39 4.03
C LYS A 48 -0.78 5.07 3.55
N ASN A 49 0.28 4.60 4.21
CA ASN A 49 0.94 3.34 3.85
C ASN A 49 0.01 2.14 4.11
N VAL A 50 -0.74 2.16 5.22
CA VAL A 50 -1.73 1.11 5.51
C VAL A 50 -2.84 1.10 4.46
N LEU A 51 -3.35 2.29 4.10
CA LEU A 51 -4.40 2.43 3.10
C LEU A 51 -3.92 1.99 1.71
N GLN A 52 -2.68 2.31 1.32
CA GLN A 52 -2.08 1.84 0.08
C GLN A 52 -2.00 0.30 0.05
N LYS A 53 -1.55 -0.34 1.15
CA LYS A 53 -1.53 -1.81 1.24
C LYS A 53 -2.93 -2.42 1.11
N VAL A 54 -3.92 -1.84 1.80
CA VAL A 54 -5.31 -2.32 1.73
C VAL A 54 -5.88 -2.18 0.32
N ARG A 55 -5.57 -1.09 -0.39
CA ARG A 55 -6.00 -0.89 -1.79
C ARG A 55 -5.32 -1.88 -2.72
N ALA A 56 -4.02 -2.08 -2.56
CA ALA A 56 -3.23 -3.00 -3.37
C ALA A 56 -3.69 -4.47 -3.28
N GLU A 57 -4.39 -4.86 -2.22
CA GLU A 57 -4.95 -6.22 -2.10
C GLU A 57 -6.16 -6.47 -3.00
N ILE A 58 -6.78 -5.43 -3.57
CA ILE A 58 -8.07 -5.57 -4.25
C ILE A 58 -7.92 -6.22 -5.63
N LEU A 59 -6.92 -5.80 -6.39
CA LEU A 59 -6.58 -6.33 -7.71
C LEU A 59 -5.23 -7.07 -7.69
N ALA A 60 -4.75 -7.46 -6.51
CA ALA A 60 -3.51 -8.22 -6.37
C ALA A 60 -3.53 -9.48 -7.26
N GLY A 61 -2.52 -9.62 -8.11
CA GLY A 61 -2.40 -10.75 -9.04
C GLY A 61 -3.19 -10.60 -10.34
N VAL A 62 -3.96 -9.53 -10.51
CA VAL A 62 -4.66 -9.25 -11.77
C VAL A 62 -3.69 -8.65 -12.78
N HIS A 63 -3.60 -9.27 -13.96
CA HIS A 63 -2.89 -8.71 -15.12
C HIS A 63 -3.91 -8.14 -16.10
N CYS A 64 -3.76 -6.86 -16.48
CA CYS A 64 -4.69 -6.21 -17.40
C CYS A 64 -3.99 -5.50 -18.56
N VAL A 65 -4.65 -5.53 -19.71
CA VAL A 65 -4.28 -4.77 -20.90
C VAL A 65 -5.47 -3.89 -21.27
N PHE A 66 -5.18 -2.69 -21.71
CA PHE A 66 -6.16 -1.69 -22.05
C PHE A 66 -6.17 -1.47 -23.56
N SER A 67 -7.33 -1.64 -24.20
CA SER A 67 -7.49 -1.54 -25.65
C SER A 67 -8.38 -0.36 -26.02
N GLY A 68 -7.89 0.51 -26.92
CA GLY A 68 -8.66 1.62 -27.49
C GLY A 68 -9.04 2.75 -26.52
N ILE A 69 -8.55 2.75 -25.28
CA ILE A 69 -8.89 3.76 -24.27
C ILE A 69 -7.87 4.89 -24.13
N PHE A 70 -6.66 4.73 -24.70
CA PHE A 70 -5.58 5.71 -24.59
C PHE A 70 -5.35 6.43 -25.93
N PRO A 71 -5.30 7.77 -25.93
CA PRO A 71 -4.86 8.53 -27.10
C PRO A 71 -3.44 8.11 -27.51
N THR A 72 -3.17 8.08 -28.82
CA THR A 72 -1.87 7.65 -29.37
C THR A 72 -0.70 8.57 -29.03
N ASN A 73 -0.97 9.80 -28.57
CA ASN A 73 0.03 10.81 -28.21
C ASN A 73 0.32 10.87 -26.70
N VAL A 74 -0.31 10.02 -25.88
CA VAL A 74 -0.15 10.03 -24.42
C VAL A 74 0.36 8.66 -23.96
N PRO A 75 1.44 8.60 -23.15
CA PRO A 75 1.88 7.34 -22.56
C PRO A 75 0.77 6.73 -21.67
N PRO A 76 0.34 5.47 -21.90
CA PRO A 76 -0.68 4.79 -21.10
C PRO A 76 -0.46 4.87 -19.59
N GLN A 77 0.80 4.75 -19.15
CA GLN A 77 1.25 4.79 -17.75
C GLN A 77 0.99 6.14 -17.08
N SER A 78 0.85 7.20 -17.88
CA SER A 78 0.57 8.55 -17.40
C SER A 78 -0.93 8.84 -17.24
N THR A 79 -1.79 7.88 -17.61
CA THR A 79 -3.23 8.05 -17.49
C THR A 79 -3.71 7.67 -16.10
N ASP A 80 -4.76 8.33 -15.64
CA ASP A 80 -5.28 8.11 -14.29
C ASP A 80 -5.84 6.70 -14.09
N ILE A 81 -6.45 6.12 -15.14
CA ILE A 81 -6.97 4.75 -15.07
C ILE A 81 -5.85 3.71 -14.92
N TRP A 82 -4.70 3.90 -15.59
CA TRP A 82 -3.53 3.03 -15.41
C TRP A 82 -3.01 3.11 -13.98
N ARG A 83 -2.75 4.33 -13.50
CA ARG A 83 -2.25 4.55 -12.13
C ARG A 83 -3.24 4.06 -11.08
N LEU A 84 -4.54 4.20 -11.33
CA LEU A 84 -5.58 3.74 -10.42
C LEU A 84 -5.58 2.21 -10.34
N ALA A 85 -5.49 1.51 -11.47
CA ALA A 85 -5.40 0.05 -11.48
C ALA A 85 -4.17 -0.45 -10.70
N GLU A 86 -3.00 0.16 -10.93
CA GLU A 86 -1.77 -0.17 -10.19
C GLU A 86 -1.86 0.17 -8.69
N ALA A 87 -2.50 1.29 -8.33
CA ALA A 87 -2.73 1.64 -6.92
C ALA A 87 -3.65 0.65 -6.19
N PHE A 88 -4.43 -0.13 -6.94
CA PHE A 88 -5.25 -1.22 -6.44
C PHE A 88 -4.58 -2.60 -6.58
N GLY A 89 -3.33 -2.65 -7.03
CA GLY A 89 -2.48 -3.85 -7.06
C GLY A 89 -2.53 -4.64 -8.36
N ALA A 90 -3.16 -4.12 -9.40
CA ALA A 90 -3.10 -4.71 -10.73
C ALA A 90 -1.72 -4.51 -11.37
N VAL A 91 -1.37 -5.41 -12.28
CA VAL A 91 -0.21 -5.29 -13.17
C VAL A 91 -0.72 -4.92 -14.55
N CYS A 92 -0.49 -3.67 -14.94
CA CYS A 92 -0.89 -3.14 -16.23
C CYS A 92 0.20 -3.42 -17.28
N GLN A 93 -0.20 -3.88 -18.47
CA GLN A 93 0.71 -4.21 -19.56
C GLN A 93 0.20 -3.58 -20.86
N ASN A 94 1.14 -3.17 -21.73
CA ASN A 94 0.80 -2.61 -23.04
C ASN A 94 0.41 -3.70 -24.05
N GLU A 95 0.90 -4.92 -23.84
CA GLU A 95 0.72 -6.05 -24.75
C GLU A 95 0.27 -7.28 -23.96
N LEU A 96 -0.49 -8.15 -24.62
CA LEU A 96 -0.94 -9.41 -24.05
C LEU A 96 0.23 -10.41 -24.03
N VAL A 97 0.94 -10.48 -22.91
CA VAL A 97 1.92 -11.55 -22.67
C VAL A 97 1.19 -12.77 -22.11
N HIS A 98 1.54 -13.98 -22.59
CA HIS A 98 0.92 -15.28 -22.26
C HIS A 98 0.88 -15.67 -20.77
N LYS A 99 1.31 -14.80 -19.85
CA LYS A 99 1.15 -14.96 -18.41
C LYS A 99 -0.19 -14.37 -17.96
N VAL A 100 -1.27 -14.93 -18.50
CA VAL A 100 -2.65 -14.61 -18.10
C VAL A 100 -3.20 -15.84 -17.38
N THR A 101 -3.24 -15.78 -16.05
CA THR A 101 -3.96 -16.74 -15.19
C THR A 101 -4.51 -15.98 -14.01
#